data_AF-A0A929D991-F1
#
_entry.id   AF-A0A929D991-F1
#
_cell.length_a   1.000
_cell.length_b   1.000
_cell.length_c   1.000
_cell.angle_alpha   90.00
_cell.angle_beta   90.00
_cell.angle_gamma   90.00
#
_symmetry.space_group_name_H-M   'P 1'
#
loop_
_entity.id
_entity.type
_entity.pdbx_description
1 polymer ?
#
loop_
_entity_poly.entity_id
_entity_poly.type
_entity_poly.pdbx_seq_one_letter_code
_entity_poly.pdbx_strand_id
1 'polypeptide(L)'
;MEVKRLQLHRMLLLVAGVVSLFPAASARADIGRKPSMEFFFEYQIDPVDIVAGQLLECDDEECETGEPLESVGPQHFTCTENACSSMAYGYAPHHKLIIEFTDRTRESNVFAKQAFEATYKVTVSESALLVEEVRGGGGGVRGCCSGLLFTLVLETIVAGIYLSLFGLPRVVLGWVPLSSVLSLPVVWFVFPRLAFPAGWVVGLSEAFAVAFETGLIYLATRRTMSLKHVAVLSVVMNAASFLLGLLL
;
A
#
# COMPACT_ATOMS: atom_id res chain seq x y z
N MET A 1 42.05 -13.21 5.85
CA MET A 1 40.75 -13.50 6.52
C MET A 1 40.09 -12.24 7.10
N GLU A 2 40.86 -11.27 7.61
CA GLU A 2 40.30 -10.05 8.24
C GLU A 2 39.37 -9.23 7.34
N VAL A 3 39.70 -9.03 6.06
CA VAL A 3 38.89 -8.22 5.13
C VAL A 3 37.46 -8.76 4.98
N LYS A 4 37.29 -10.09 4.95
CA LYS A 4 35.95 -10.72 4.87
C LYS A 4 35.15 -10.56 6.16
N ARG A 5 35.82 -10.57 7.31
CA ARG A 5 35.19 -10.39 8.63
C ARG A 5 34.70 -8.94 8.80
N LEU A 6 35.51 -7.98 8.37
CA LEU A 6 35.17 -6.56 8.43
C LEU A 6 33.97 -6.22 7.54
N GLN A 7 33.90 -6.80 6.34
CA GLN A 7 32.76 -6.62 5.43
C GLN A 7 31.46 -7.23 5.98
N LEU A 8 31.52 -8.42 6.59
CA LEU A 8 30.35 -9.05 7.20
C LEU A 8 29.82 -8.24 8.39
N HIS A 9 30.72 -7.69 9.22
CA HIS A 9 30.33 -6.86 10.36
C HIS A 9 29.66 -5.55 9.93
N ARG A 10 30.22 -4.87 8.91
CA ARG A 10 29.60 -3.67 8.33
C ARG A 10 28.22 -3.97 7.75
N MET A 11 28.05 -5.12 7.10
CA MET A 11 26.75 -5.55 6.56
C MET A 11 25.73 -5.80 7.68
N LEU A 12 26.12 -6.53 8.73
CA LEU A 12 25.26 -6.79 9.89
C LEU A 12 24.87 -5.52 10.64
N LEU A 13 25.81 -4.58 10.81
CA LEU A 13 25.55 -3.29 11.45
C LEU A 13 24.61 -2.41 10.61
N LEU A 14 24.71 -2.48 9.28
CA LEU A 14 23.83 -1.72 8.40
C LEU A 14 22.41 -2.29 8.42
N VAL A 15 22.27 -3.62 8.34
CA VAL A 15 20.97 -4.30 8.48
C VAL A 15 20.37 -4.06 9.86
N ALA A 16 21.13 -4.24 10.94
CA ALA A 16 20.67 -4.03 12.31
C ALA A 16 20.35 -2.56 12.59
N GLY A 17 21.15 -1.63 12.09
CA GLY A 17 20.90 -0.20 12.17
C GLY A 17 19.61 0.21 11.46
N VAL A 18 19.33 -0.35 10.27
CA VAL A 18 18.06 -0.15 9.58
C VAL A 18 16.90 -0.75 10.36
N VAL A 19 17.00 -2.00 10.83
CA VAL A 19 15.92 -2.68 11.57
C VAL A 19 15.62 -2.03 12.92
N SER A 20 16.62 -1.49 13.62
CA SER A 20 16.46 -0.95 14.97
C SER A 20 15.89 0.47 15.04
N LEU A 21 15.80 1.17 13.90
CA LEU A 21 15.31 2.56 13.86
C LEU A 21 13.78 2.67 13.72
N PHE A 22 13.03 1.57 13.56
CA PHE A 22 11.64 1.68 13.13
C PHE A 22 10.61 1.08 14.11
N PRO A 23 9.60 1.88 14.53
CA PRO A 23 8.40 1.37 15.18
C PRO A 23 7.54 0.60 14.17
N ALA A 24 6.65 -0.27 14.67
CA ALA A 24 5.70 -1.06 13.88
C ALA A 24 4.59 -0.18 13.26
N ALA A 25 4.96 0.65 12.29
CA ALA A 25 4.06 1.55 11.55
C ALA A 25 3.69 0.99 10.16
N SER A 26 2.78 1.68 9.45
CA SER A 26 1.94 1.28 8.31
C SER A 26 2.47 1.53 6.88
N ALA A 27 2.54 0.53 5.98
CA ALA A 27 3.29 0.62 4.70
C ALA A 27 2.60 1.24 3.48
N ARG A 28 3.33 2.14 2.81
CA ARG A 28 2.97 2.92 1.61
C ARG A 28 3.92 2.80 0.41
N ALA A 29 5.11 2.24 0.57
CA ALA A 29 6.05 1.99 -0.52
C ALA A 29 6.14 0.47 -0.71
N ASP A 30 6.24 0.09 -1.98
CA ASP A 30 6.01 -1.25 -2.55
C ASP A 30 4.59 -1.81 -2.50
N ILE A 31 3.72 -1.24 -1.66
CA ILE A 31 2.29 -1.43 -1.80
C ILE A 31 1.77 -0.35 -2.75
N GLY A 32 1.33 -0.76 -3.95
CA GLY A 32 0.76 0.13 -4.96
C GLY A 32 -0.41 0.96 -4.41
N ARG A 33 -0.95 1.89 -5.22
CA ARG A 33 -2.16 2.63 -4.81
C ARG A 33 -3.17 1.63 -4.26
N LYS A 34 -3.73 1.94 -3.10
CA LYS A 34 -4.75 1.12 -2.46
C LYS A 34 -6.12 1.60 -2.93
N PRO A 35 -7.08 0.69 -3.13
CA PRO A 35 -8.43 1.14 -3.39
C PRO A 35 -8.91 1.99 -2.21
N SER A 36 -9.70 3.02 -2.52
CA SER A 36 -10.25 3.92 -1.51
C SER A 36 -11.70 4.28 -1.83
N MET A 37 -12.40 4.76 -0.80
CA MET A 37 -13.73 5.35 -0.91
C MET A 37 -13.76 6.70 -0.19
N GLU A 38 -14.34 7.70 -0.83
CA GLU A 38 -14.60 9.02 -0.24
C GLU A 38 -16.12 9.23 -0.17
N PHE A 39 -16.63 9.69 0.97
CA PHE A 39 -18.06 9.85 1.24
C PHE A 39 -18.38 11.30 1.59
N PHE A 40 -19.24 11.92 0.78
CA PHE A 40 -19.70 13.30 0.97
C PHE A 40 -21.17 13.32 1.36
N PHE A 41 -21.51 14.04 2.42
CA PHE A 41 -22.85 14.04 3.01
C PHE A 41 -23.71 15.21 2.50
N GLU A 42 -24.90 14.91 2.00
CA GLU A 42 -25.93 15.88 1.62
C GLU A 42 -27.17 15.69 2.49
N TYR A 43 -27.57 16.74 3.22
CA TYR A 43 -28.67 16.66 4.18
C TYR A 43 -30.00 17.07 3.55
N GLN A 44 -31.01 16.22 3.67
CA GLN A 44 -32.42 16.55 3.40
C GLN A 44 -33.15 17.05 4.65
N ILE A 45 -32.46 17.04 5.78
CA ILE A 45 -32.87 17.51 7.09
C ILE A 45 -31.98 18.67 7.53
N ASP A 46 -32.23 19.25 8.71
CA ASP A 46 -31.27 20.17 9.31
C ASP A 46 -29.91 19.45 9.52
N PRO A 47 -28.78 20.06 9.15
CA PRO A 47 -27.47 19.44 9.28
C PRO A 47 -27.18 18.99 10.71
N VAL A 48 -26.63 17.78 10.84
CA VAL A 48 -26.25 17.16 12.11
C VAL A 48 -24.81 16.66 12.02
N ASP A 49 -24.03 16.84 13.08
CA ASP A 49 -22.61 16.51 13.06
C ASP A 49 -22.38 15.00 13.17
N ILE A 50 -21.37 14.51 12.44
CA ILE A 50 -20.90 13.12 12.54
C ILE A 50 -20.02 12.97 13.79
N VAL A 51 -20.36 12.03 14.65
CA VAL A 51 -19.60 11.67 15.86
C VAL A 51 -18.63 10.52 15.56
N ALA A 52 -19.11 9.48 14.87
CA ALA A 52 -18.34 8.31 14.51
C ALA A 52 -18.96 7.60 13.30
N GLY A 53 -18.25 6.60 12.76
CA GLY A 53 -18.82 5.75 11.72
C GLY A 53 -18.07 4.44 11.54
N GLN A 54 -18.73 3.52 10.87
CA GLN A 54 -18.21 2.21 10.48
C GLN A 54 -18.57 1.93 9.02
N LEU A 55 -17.66 1.28 8.31
CA LEU A 55 -17.89 0.68 7.01
C LEU A 55 -17.90 -0.83 7.20
N LEU A 56 -19.06 -1.46 7.02
CA LEU A 56 -19.18 -2.91 7.00
C LEU A 56 -18.81 -3.44 5.61
N GLU A 57 -18.10 -4.56 5.61
CA GLU A 57 -17.74 -5.35 4.44
C GLU A 57 -18.57 -6.65 4.40
N CYS A 58 -19.14 -6.95 3.23
CA CYS A 58 -20.12 -8.00 3.03
C CYS A 58 -19.86 -8.80 1.75
N ASP A 59 -20.01 -10.11 1.84
CA ASP A 59 -19.92 -11.03 0.69
C ASP A 59 -21.25 -11.19 -0.05
N ASP A 60 -22.38 -10.88 0.59
CA ASP A 60 -23.74 -10.97 0.07
C ASP A 60 -24.39 -9.59 -0.18
N GLU A 61 -25.42 -9.56 -1.05
CA GLU A 61 -26.12 -8.33 -1.46
C GLU A 61 -27.00 -7.74 -0.35
N GLU A 62 -27.40 -8.56 0.63
CA GLU A 62 -28.23 -8.19 1.77
C GLU A 62 -27.42 -7.70 2.97
N CYS A 63 -26.13 -8.07 3.04
CA CYS A 63 -25.15 -7.66 4.05
C CYS A 63 -25.60 -8.00 5.48
N GLU A 64 -26.18 -9.20 5.68
CA GLU A 64 -26.73 -9.64 6.97
C GLU A 64 -25.63 -9.95 8.01
N THR A 65 -24.48 -10.46 7.56
CA THR A 65 -23.36 -10.89 8.42
C THR A 65 -22.12 -10.02 8.23
N GLY A 66 -22.31 -8.75 7.86
CA GLY A 66 -21.20 -7.83 7.59
C GLY A 66 -20.28 -7.61 8.78
N GLU A 67 -18.97 -7.58 8.53
CA GLU A 67 -17.96 -7.27 9.53
C GLU A 67 -17.39 -5.86 9.27
N PRO A 68 -17.04 -5.09 10.32
CA PRO A 68 -16.39 -3.80 10.14
C PRO A 68 -15.05 -3.94 9.41
N LEU A 69 -14.75 -3.00 8.51
CA LEU A 69 -13.45 -2.89 7.85
C LEU A 69 -12.33 -2.95 8.90
N GLU A 70 -11.47 -3.97 8.82
CA GLU A 70 -10.39 -4.17 9.77
C GLU A 70 -9.43 -2.97 9.77
N SER A 71 -9.01 -2.52 10.95
CA SER A 71 -8.00 -1.45 11.07
C SER A 71 -6.59 -2.04 11.17
N VAL A 72 -6.01 -2.40 10.02
CA VAL A 72 -4.68 -3.03 9.93
C VAL A 72 -3.75 -2.21 9.04
N GLY A 73 -2.71 -1.64 9.63
CA GLY A 73 -1.73 -0.83 8.91
C GLY A 73 -2.37 0.43 8.32
N PRO A 74 -2.25 0.71 7.00
CA PRO A 74 -2.91 1.87 6.39
C PRO A 74 -4.40 1.65 6.12
N GLN A 75 -4.90 0.42 6.26
CA GLN A 75 -6.31 0.14 6.06
C GLN A 75 -7.09 0.64 7.26
N HIS A 76 -8.02 1.57 7.03
CA HIS A 76 -8.89 2.12 8.06
C HIS A 76 -10.09 2.82 7.42
N PHE A 77 -11.15 2.98 8.23
CA PHE A 77 -12.27 3.87 7.96
C PHE A 77 -12.21 5.03 8.96
N THR A 78 -12.34 6.26 8.49
CA THR A 78 -12.31 7.45 9.35
C THR A 78 -13.34 8.48 8.91
N CYS A 79 -13.88 9.22 9.87
CA CYS A 79 -14.83 10.29 9.64
C CYS A 79 -14.35 11.60 10.25
N THR A 80 -14.69 12.69 9.57
CA THR A 80 -14.65 14.07 10.06
C THR A 80 -16.10 14.52 10.30
N GLU A 81 -16.30 15.78 10.71
CA GLU A 81 -17.64 16.35 10.94
C GLU A 81 -18.59 16.22 9.74
N ASN A 82 -18.07 16.23 8.50
CA ASN A 82 -18.88 16.33 7.28
C ASN A 82 -18.52 15.33 6.17
N ALA A 83 -17.51 14.49 6.37
CA ALA A 83 -17.05 13.54 5.36
C ALA A 83 -16.43 12.32 6.01
N CYS A 84 -16.51 11.18 5.33
CA CYS A 84 -15.79 9.97 5.73
C CYS A 84 -14.93 9.46 4.57
N SER A 85 -13.86 8.76 4.89
CA SER A 85 -12.94 8.18 3.92
C SER A 85 -12.52 6.78 4.37
N SER A 86 -12.28 5.90 3.41
CA SER A 86 -11.78 4.56 3.66
C SER A 86 -10.65 4.20 2.70
N MET A 87 -9.72 3.40 3.18
CA MET A 87 -8.66 2.80 2.38
C MET A 87 -8.52 1.34 2.80
N ALA A 88 -8.36 0.41 1.86
CA ALA A 88 -8.19 -1.01 2.16
C ALA A 88 -7.18 -1.69 1.24
N TYR A 89 -6.64 -2.84 1.65
CA TYR A 89 -5.81 -3.67 0.78
C TYR A 89 -6.62 -4.32 -0.35
N GLY A 90 -7.89 -4.59 -0.05
CA GLY A 90 -8.94 -5.04 -0.94
C GLY A 90 -10.26 -4.75 -0.24
N TYR A 91 -11.34 -4.70 -1.01
CA TYR A 91 -12.68 -4.55 -0.46
C TYR A 91 -13.48 -5.80 -0.74
N ALA A 92 -14.40 -6.14 0.17
CA ALA A 92 -15.48 -7.08 -0.13
C ALA A 92 -16.37 -6.56 -1.28
N PRO A 93 -17.16 -7.42 -1.95
CA PRO A 93 -17.98 -6.97 -3.07
C PRO A 93 -19.10 -6.00 -2.67
N HIS A 94 -19.61 -6.12 -1.43
CA HIS A 94 -20.72 -5.32 -0.91
C HIS A 94 -20.35 -4.62 0.40
N HIS A 95 -21.03 -3.50 0.66
CA HIS A 95 -20.74 -2.63 1.79
C HIS A 95 -21.98 -1.98 2.37
N LYS A 96 -21.89 -1.59 3.64
CA LYS A 96 -22.91 -0.80 4.32
C LYS A 96 -22.26 0.22 5.27
N LEU A 97 -22.73 1.45 5.25
CA LEU A 97 -22.31 2.48 6.19
C LEU A 97 -23.22 2.50 7.41
N ILE A 98 -22.60 2.62 8.58
CA ILE A 98 -23.26 2.91 9.85
C ILE A 98 -22.62 4.17 10.40
N ILE A 99 -23.38 5.27 10.46
CA ILE A 99 -22.88 6.57 10.91
C ILE A 99 -23.61 6.98 12.17
N GLU A 100 -22.85 7.30 13.21
CA GLU A 100 -23.34 7.87 14.45
C GLU A 100 -23.29 9.40 14.33
N PHE A 101 -24.46 10.02 14.30
CA PHE A 101 -24.59 11.47 14.37
C PHE A 101 -24.89 11.91 15.80
N THR A 102 -24.79 13.21 16.08
CA THR A 102 -25.10 13.78 17.40
C THR A 102 -26.52 13.50 17.88
N ASP A 103 -27.46 13.25 16.97
CA ASP A 103 -28.86 12.99 17.29
C ASP A 103 -29.20 11.49 17.34
N ARG A 104 -28.72 10.70 16.37
CA ARG A 104 -28.93 9.25 16.28
C ARG A 104 -27.96 8.58 15.32
N THR A 105 -27.88 7.25 15.42
CA THR A 105 -27.24 6.41 14.42
C THR A 105 -28.16 6.18 13.22
N ARG A 106 -27.59 6.20 12.00
CA ARG A 106 -28.28 5.88 10.75
C ARG A 106 -27.47 4.87 9.95
N GLU A 107 -28.17 4.01 9.23
CA GLU A 107 -27.58 3.00 8.36
C GLU A 107 -27.88 3.30 6.89
N SER A 108 -26.98 2.91 6.00
CA SER A 108 -27.20 3.00 4.56
C SER A 108 -27.90 1.79 3.96
N ASN A 109 -28.36 1.95 2.71
CA ASN A 109 -28.53 0.82 1.81
C ASN A 109 -27.20 0.06 1.61
N VAL A 110 -27.28 -1.18 1.16
CA VAL A 110 -26.11 -1.93 0.69
C VAL A 110 -25.67 -1.37 -0.66
N PHE A 111 -24.36 -1.25 -0.87
CA PHE A 111 -23.79 -0.73 -2.11
C PHE A 111 -22.51 -1.49 -2.51
N ALA A 112 -22.20 -1.45 -3.80
CA ALA A 112 -20.99 -2.04 -4.36
C ALA A 112 -20.00 -0.95 -4.81
N LYS A 113 -18.72 -1.32 -4.92
CA LYS A 113 -17.66 -0.44 -5.40
C LYS A 113 -17.26 -0.75 -6.82
N GLN A 114 -17.44 0.21 -7.73
CA GLN A 114 -17.14 0.02 -9.15
C GLN A 114 -15.76 0.60 -9.52
N ALA A 115 -15.40 1.77 -8.99
CA ALA A 115 -14.11 2.41 -9.27
C ALA A 115 -12.99 1.97 -8.31
N PHE A 116 -11.72 2.10 -8.73
CA PHE A 116 -10.57 1.84 -7.86
C PHE A 116 -10.47 2.85 -6.71
N GLU A 117 -10.64 4.13 -7.04
CA GLU A 117 -10.90 5.21 -6.09
C GLU A 117 -12.33 5.67 -6.35
N ALA A 118 -13.22 5.35 -5.42
CA ALA A 118 -14.64 5.62 -5.59
C ALA A 118 -15.02 6.85 -4.76
N THR A 119 -15.91 7.67 -5.31
CA THR A 119 -16.52 8.78 -4.60
C THR A 119 -18.01 8.53 -4.49
N TYR A 120 -18.53 8.68 -3.29
CA TYR A 120 -19.91 8.42 -2.94
C TYR A 120 -20.57 9.69 -2.42
N LYS A 121 -21.80 9.90 -2.86
CA LYS A 121 -22.71 10.88 -2.29
C LYS A 121 -23.62 10.15 -1.30
N VAL A 122 -23.65 10.63 -0.06
CA VAL A 122 -24.43 10.08 1.04
C VAL A 122 -25.56 11.06 1.35
N THR A 123 -26.78 10.69 0.99
CA THR A 123 -27.96 11.51 1.29
C THR A 123 -28.47 11.15 2.68
N VAL A 124 -28.54 12.14 3.57
CA VAL A 124 -28.99 11.98 4.96
C VAL A 124 -30.46 12.35 5.08
N SER A 125 -31.27 11.39 5.50
CA SER A 125 -32.69 11.57 5.81
C SER A 125 -32.95 11.45 7.31
N GLU A 126 -34.21 11.60 7.74
CA GLU A 126 -34.58 11.48 9.16
C GLU A 126 -34.23 10.11 9.77
N SER A 127 -34.27 9.03 8.99
CA SER A 127 -34.13 7.65 9.49
C SER A 127 -33.02 6.83 8.82
N ALA A 128 -32.56 7.21 7.63
CA ALA A 128 -31.66 6.38 6.83
C ALA A 128 -30.63 7.21 6.05
N LEU A 129 -29.59 6.52 5.57
CA LEU A 129 -28.63 7.02 4.60
C LEU A 129 -28.91 6.38 3.23
N LEU A 130 -28.78 7.16 2.16
CA LEU A 130 -28.75 6.64 0.79
C LEU A 130 -27.39 6.93 0.18
N VAL A 131 -26.66 5.86 -0.16
CA VAL A 131 -25.30 5.91 -0.70
C VAL A 131 -25.34 5.61 -2.20
N GLU A 132 -24.87 6.57 -2.99
CA GLU A 132 -24.80 6.47 -4.45
C GLU A 132 -23.37 6.77 -4.93
N GLU A 133 -22.79 5.89 -5.75
CA GLU A 133 -21.50 6.15 -6.37
C GLU A 133 -21.63 7.27 -7.42
N VAL A 134 -20.85 8.33 -7.26
CA VAL A 134 -20.83 9.47 -8.19
C VAL A 134 -20.03 9.08 -9.42
N ARG A 135 -20.74 8.58 -10.45
CA ARG A 135 -20.17 8.31 -11.77
C ARG A 135 -19.74 9.61 -12.44
N GLY A 136 -18.49 10.02 -12.27
CA GLY A 136 -17.99 11.26 -12.90
C GLY A 136 -16.71 11.83 -12.31
N GLY A 137 -16.30 11.38 -11.11
CA GLY A 137 -14.98 11.65 -10.59
C GLY A 137 -13.95 10.80 -11.32
N GLY A 138 -13.61 11.18 -12.56
CA GLY A 138 -12.48 10.61 -13.27
C GLY A 138 -11.22 10.76 -12.42
N GLY A 139 -10.93 9.74 -11.62
CA GLY A 139 -9.65 9.50 -10.98
C GLY A 139 -8.64 9.28 -12.09
N GLY A 140 -8.28 10.39 -12.74
CA GLY A 140 -7.39 10.42 -13.87
C GLY A 140 -6.11 9.70 -13.49
N VAL A 141 -5.48 9.13 -14.51
CA VAL A 141 -4.16 8.50 -14.55
C VAL A 141 -3.04 9.36 -13.89
N ARG A 142 -3.35 10.56 -13.37
CA ARG A 142 -2.45 11.51 -12.72
C ARG A 142 -1.82 11.02 -11.40
N GLY A 143 -2.37 10.01 -10.73
CA GLY A 143 -1.84 9.52 -9.44
C GLY A 143 -1.00 8.24 -9.46
N CYS A 144 -1.01 7.46 -10.55
CA CYS A 144 -0.42 6.11 -10.57
C CYS A 144 1.12 6.10 -10.46
N CYS A 145 1.78 7.22 -10.77
CA CYS A 145 3.23 7.24 -10.96
C CYS A 145 4.01 7.87 -9.79
N SER A 146 3.35 8.46 -8.80
CA SER A 146 4.05 9.08 -7.65
C SER A 146 4.76 8.01 -6.81
N GLY A 147 4.07 6.91 -6.49
CA GLY A 147 4.65 5.77 -5.76
C GLY A 147 5.80 5.14 -6.54
N LEU A 148 5.64 4.95 -7.86
CA LEU A 148 6.69 4.38 -8.72
C LEU A 148 7.94 5.27 -8.71
N LEU A 149 7.76 6.58 -8.94
CA LEU A 149 8.87 7.51 -8.94
C LEU A 149 9.57 7.55 -7.58
N PHE A 150 8.80 7.52 -6.48
CA PHE A 150 9.34 7.48 -5.13
C PHE A 150 10.19 6.23 -4.89
N THR A 151 9.65 5.02 -5.17
CA THR A 151 10.40 3.76 -5.05
C THR A 151 11.66 3.79 -5.91
N LEU A 152 11.57 4.20 -7.18
CA LEU A 152 12.73 4.24 -8.07
C LEU A 152 13.84 5.17 -7.57
N VAL A 153 13.48 6.35 -7.07
CA VAL A 153 14.46 7.30 -6.50
C VAL A 153 15.10 6.72 -5.24
N LEU A 154 14.28 6.19 -4.34
CA LEU A 154 14.74 5.63 -3.07
C LEU A 154 15.69 4.44 -3.29
N GLU A 155 15.30 3.47 -4.10
CA GLU A 155 16.12 2.28 -4.36
C GLU A 155 17.42 2.63 -5.07
N THR A 156 17.39 3.58 -6.00
CA THR A 156 18.60 4.07 -6.66
C THR A 156 19.55 4.74 -5.67
N ILE A 157 19.04 5.50 -4.70
CA ILE A 157 19.84 6.09 -3.61
C ILE A 157 20.45 4.99 -2.73
N VAL A 158 19.64 4.04 -2.27
CA VAL A 158 20.09 2.91 -1.42
C VAL A 158 21.15 2.08 -2.14
N ALA A 159 20.94 1.79 -3.43
CA ALA A 159 21.93 1.12 -4.27
C ALA A 159 23.22 1.92 -4.41
N GLY A 160 23.12 3.23 -4.62
CA GLY A 160 24.28 4.11 -4.75
C GLY A 160 25.15 4.09 -3.50
N ILE A 161 24.52 4.17 -2.33
CA ILE A 161 25.18 4.05 -1.04
C ILE A 161 25.83 2.68 -0.89
N TYR A 162 25.10 1.59 -1.16
CA TYR A 162 25.60 0.23 -1.05
C TYR A 162 26.83 0.01 -1.96
N LEU A 163 26.72 0.35 -3.24
CA LEU A 163 27.81 0.16 -4.21
C LEU A 163 29.05 1.00 -3.83
N SER A 164 28.85 2.21 -3.30
CA SER A 164 29.94 3.06 -2.81
C SER A 164 30.63 2.47 -1.58
N LEU A 165 29.87 1.93 -0.62
CA LEU A 165 30.42 1.35 0.61
C LEU A 165 31.25 0.09 0.37
N PHE A 166 30.90 -0.69 -0.66
CA PHE A 166 31.59 -1.94 -1.00
C PHE A 166 32.56 -1.82 -2.18
N GLY A 167 32.74 -0.63 -2.77
CA GLY A 167 33.64 -0.40 -3.90
C GLY A 167 33.23 -1.18 -5.16
N LEU A 168 31.92 -1.33 -5.38
CA LEU A 168 31.36 -2.12 -6.46
C LEU A 168 31.13 -1.26 -7.73
N PRO A 169 31.05 -1.88 -8.93
CA PRO A 169 30.88 -1.17 -10.18
C PRO A 169 29.57 -0.37 -10.24
N ARG A 170 29.66 0.95 -10.52
CA ARG A 170 28.48 1.83 -10.61
C ARG A 170 27.59 1.56 -11.83
N VAL A 171 28.05 0.78 -12.81
CA VAL A 171 27.23 0.35 -13.96
C VAL A 171 25.96 -0.38 -13.53
N VAL A 172 25.97 -0.99 -12.33
CA VAL A 172 24.82 -1.68 -11.74
C VAL A 172 23.68 -0.72 -11.40
N LEU A 173 23.96 0.56 -11.15
CA LEU A 173 22.92 1.55 -10.83
C LEU A 173 21.88 1.73 -11.93
N GLY A 174 22.25 1.55 -13.20
CA GLY A 174 21.30 1.64 -14.30
C GLY A 174 20.30 0.47 -14.32
N TRP A 175 20.67 -0.67 -13.75
CA TRP A 175 19.84 -1.89 -13.73
C TRP A 175 18.83 -1.91 -12.60
N VAL A 176 19.07 -1.19 -11.51
CA VAL A 176 18.17 -1.08 -10.37
C VAL A 176 16.80 -0.50 -10.77
N PRO A 177 16.69 0.73 -11.29
CA PRO A 177 15.38 1.28 -11.64
C PRO A 177 14.71 0.49 -12.76
N LEU A 178 15.49 -0.10 -13.68
CA LEU A 178 14.95 -0.95 -14.72
C LEU A 178 14.33 -2.24 -14.13
N SER A 179 14.96 -2.84 -13.12
CA SER A 179 14.41 -4.04 -12.49
C SER A 179 13.13 -3.72 -11.73
N SER A 180 13.08 -2.61 -11.01
CA SER A 180 11.89 -2.20 -10.24
C SER A 180 10.72 -1.81 -11.16
N VAL A 181 10.99 -1.14 -12.28
CA VAL A 181 9.96 -0.86 -13.31
C VAL A 181 9.33 -2.14 -13.86
N LEU A 182 10.05 -3.26 -13.88
CA LEU A 182 9.56 -4.54 -14.38
C LEU A 182 8.90 -5.39 -13.28
N SER A 183 9.40 -5.36 -12.04
CA SER A 183 8.84 -6.11 -10.91
C SER A 183 7.54 -5.48 -10.38
N LEU A 184 7.51 -4.14 -10.22
CA LEU A 184 6.42 -3.43 -9.54
C LEU A 184 5.05 -3.57 -10.22
N PRO A 185 4.90 -3.56 -11.56
CA PRO A 185 3.60 -3.81 -12.17
C PRO A 185 3.02 -5.19 -11.83
N VAL A 186 3.88 -6.21 -11.69
CA VAL A 186 3.43 -7.54 -11.25
C VAL A 186 3.00 -7.48 -9.79
N VAL A 187 3.82 -6.87 -8.93
CA VAL A 187 3.52 -6.67 -7.50
C VAL A 187 2.20 -5.92 -7.30
N TRP A 188 1.92 -4.88 -8.09
CA TRP A 188 0.74 -4.04 -7.90
C TRP A 188 -0.52 -4.55 -8.56
N PHE A 189 -0.42 -5.24 -9.70
CA PHE A 189 -1.61 -5.63 -10.46
C PHE A 189 -1.91 -7.13 -10.40
N VAL A 190 -0.94 -7.98 -10.06
CA VAL A 190 -1.14 -9.43 -10.00
C VAL A 190 -1.38 -9.89 -8.57
N PHE A 191 -0.51 -9.53 -7.63
CA PHE A 191 -0.60 -10.02 -6.24
C PHE A 191 -1.89 -9.63 -5.51
N PRO A 192 -2.41 -8.38 -5.62
CA PRO A 192 -3.67 -8.01 -4.97
C PRO A 192 -4.90 -8.74 -5.48
N ARG A 193 -4.80 -9.43 -6.63
CA ARG A 193 -5.89 -10.26 -7.19
C ARG A 193 -5.86 -11.70 -6.69
N LEU A 194 -4.85 -12.07 -5.90
CA LEU A 194 -4.79 -13.39 -5.29
C LEU A 194 -5.74 -13.44 -4.09
N ALA A 195 -6.57 -14.48 -4.01
CA ALA A 195 -7.49 -14.70 -2.90
C ALA A 195 -6.78 -15.26 -1.66
N PHE A 196 -5.75 -14.55 -1.18
CA PHE A 196 -5.01 -14.87 0.04
C PHE A 196 -5.21 -13.78 1.11
N PRO A 197 -5.04 -14.11 2.40
CA PRO A 197 -5.02 -13.10 3.46
C PRO A 197 -3.95 -12.03 3.19
N ALA A 198 -4.21 -10.79 3.61
CA ALA A 198 -3.37 -9.64 3.30
C ALA A 198 -1.88 -9.85 3.66
N GLY A 199 -1.60 -10.46 4.82
CA GLY A 199 -0.23 -10.77 5.24
C GLY A 199 0.52 -11.71 4.28
N TRP A 200 -0.18 -12.69 3.70
CA TRP A 200 0.38 -13.60 2.69
C TRP A 200 0.61 -12.89 1.36
N VAL A 201 -0.34 -12.05 0.92
CA VAL A 201 -0.18 -11.26 -0.32
C VAL A 201 1.06 -10.39 -0.23
N VAL A 202 1.23 -9.66 0.87
CA VAL A 202 2.43 -8.83 1.12
C VAL A 202 3.69 -9.70 1.08
N GLY A 203 3.78 -10.74 1.91
CA GLY A 203 4.97 -11.58 2.00
C GLY A 203 5.37 -12.24 0.66
N LEU A 204 4.39 -12.70 -0.12
CA LEU A 204 4.63 -13.29 -1.44
C LEU A 204 5.08 -12.24 -2.46
N SER A 205 4.49 -11.03 -2.41
CA SER A 205 4.84 -9.95 -3.34
C SER A 205 6.26 -9.42 -3.11
N GLU A 206 6.68 -9.25 -1.86
CA GLU A 206 8.04 -8.86 -1.47
C GLU A 206 9.06 -9.93 -1.85
N ALA A 207 8.74 -11.20 -1.58
CA ALA A 207 9.60 -12.32 -1.96
C ALA A 207 9.77 -12.41 -3.48
N PHE A 208 8.71 -12.14 -4.25
CA PHE A 208 8.78 -12.06 -5.70
C PHE A 208 9.66 -10.89 -6.16
N ALA A 209 9.46 -9.68 -5.64
CA ALA A 209 10.22 -8.50 -6.03
C ALA A 209 11.73 -8.72 -5.82
N VAL A 210 12.11 -9.17 -4.61
CA VAL A 210 13.49 -9.50 -4.28
C VAL A 210 14.08 -10.58 -5.21
N ALA A 211 13.35 -11.67 -5.43
CA ALA A 211 13.84 -12.77 -6.28
C ALA A 211 13.99 -12.35 -7.75
N PHE A 212 13.00 -11.63 -8.27
CA PHE A 212 12.97 -11.16 -9.65
C PHE A 212 14.09 -10.16 -9.92
N GLU A 213 14.24 -9.14 -9.06
CA GLU A 213 15.27 -8.12 -9.19
C GLU A 213 16.67 -8.70 -9.01
N THR A 214 16.85 -9.57 -8.01
CA THR A 214 18.11 -10.31 -7.84
C THR A 214 18.47 -11.07 -9.12
N GLY A 215 17.51 -11.79 -9.71
CA GLY A 215 17.72 -12.54 -10.94
C GLY A 215 18.08 -11.65 -12.12
N LEU A 216 17.31 -10.59 -12.35
CA LEU A 216 17.49 -9.69 -13.49
C LEU A 216 18.83 -8.93 -13.40
N ILE A 217 19.12 -8.31 -12.26
CA ILE A 217 20.37 -7.59 -12.03
C ILE A 217 21.54 -8.58 -12.16
N TYR A 218 21.47 -9.75 -11.55
CA TYR A 218 22.55 -10.73 -11.62
C TYR A 218 22.82 -11.19 -13.05
N LEU A 219 21.79 -11.50 -13.84
CA LEU A 219 21.98 -11.90 -15.24
C LEU A 219 22.67 -10.79 -16.06
N ALA A 220 22.31 -9.53 -15.83
CA ALA A 220 22.92 -8.38 -16.48
C ALA A 220 24.36 -8.11 -16.01
N THR A 221 24.67 -8.36 -14.74
CA THR A 221 25.95 -7.95 -14.12
C THR A 221 26.85 -9.12 -13.72
N ARG A 222 26.52 -10.38 -14.07
CA ARG A 222 27.23 -11.61 -13.65
C ARG A 222 28.74 -11.64 -13.92
N ARG A 223 29.21 -10.84 -14.89
CA ARG A 223 30.64 -10.71 -15.20
C ARG A 223 31.39 -9.77 -14.25
N THR A 224 30.66 -8.96 -13.48
CA THR A 224 31.20 -7.85 -12.68
C THR A 224 30.86 -7.95 -11.20
N MET A 225 29.73 -8.58 -10.85
CA MET A 225 29.28 -8.73 -9.47
C MET A 225 28.94 -10.18 -9.16
N SER A 226 29.26 -10.60 -7.92
CA SER A 226 28.86 -11.90 -7.42
C SER A 226 27.38 -11.90 -7.04
N LEU A 227 26.73 -13.06 -7.16
CA LEU A 227 25.33 -13.26 -6.79
C LEU A 227 25.04 -12.80 -5.35
N LYS A 228 26.00 -12.99 -4.43
CA LYS A 228 25.86 -12.61 -3.02
C LYS A 228 25.61 -11.10 -2.86
N HIS A 229 26.37 -10.27 -3.56
CA HIS A 229 26.17 -8.81 -3.46
C HIS A 229 24.87 -8.38 -4.13
N VAL A 230 24.50 -9.00 -5.25
CA VAL A 230 23.24 -8.67 -5.93
C VAL A 230 22.03 -9.03 -5.07
N ALA A 231 22.04 -10.22 -4.45
CA ALA A 231 20.96 -10.66 -3.57
C ALA A 231 20.84 -9.77 -2.33
N VAL A 232 21.95 -9.44 -1.67
CA VAL A 232 21.93 -8.54 -0.51
C VAL A 232 21.48 -7.14 -0.91
N LEU A 233 21.93 -6.63 -2.06
CA LEU A 233 21.51 -5.34 -2.58
C LEU A 233 19.99 -5.30 -2.79
N SER A 234 19.42 -6.29 -3.47
CA SER A 234 17.97 -6.39 -3.71
C SER A 234 17.17 -6.47 -2.41
N VAL A 235 17.59 -7.30 -1.45
CA VAL A 235 16.96 -7.36 -0.12
C VAL A 235 16.99 -6.01 0.59
N VAL A 236 18.14 -5.32 0.58
CA VAL A 236 18.29 -4.04 1.28
C VAL A 236 17.46 -2.94 0.63
N MET A 237 17.37 -2.92 -0.71
CA MET A 237 16.54 -1.94 -1.44
C MET A 237 15.05 -2.15 -1.16
N ASN A 238 14.53 -3.37 -1.38
CA ASN A 238 13.12 -3.68 -1.14
C ASN A 238 12.76 -3.49 0.34
N ALA A 239 13.63 -3.93 1.27
CA ALA A 239 13.39 -3.68 2.68
C ALA A 239 13.36 -2.18 3.01
N ALA A 240 14.25 -1.37 2.45
CA ALA A 240 14.24 0.07 2.68
C ALA A 240 12.99 0.74 2.09
N SER A 241 12.59 0.35 0.87
CA SER A 241 11.36 0.79 0.22
C SER A 241 10.14 0.41 1.05
N PHE A 242 9.93 -0.88 1.33
CA PHE A 242 8.86 -1.37 2.19
C PHE A 242 8.80 -0.64 3.54
N LEU A 243 9.93 -0.51 4.25
CA LEU A 243 10.00 0.15 5.57
C LEU A 243 9.74 1.65 5.51
N LEU A 244 10.23 2.38 4.50
CA LEU A 244 9.90 3.81 4.36
C LEU A 244 8.45 3.98 3.94
N GLY A 245 7.96 3.01 3.18
CA GLY A 245 6.56 2.77 3.03
C GLY A 245 5.87 2.77 4.37
N LEU A 246 6.33 1.93 5.31
CA LEU A 246 5.75 1.78 6.66
C LEU A 246 5.55 3.10 7.42
N LEU A 247 6.14 4.20 6.99
CA LEU A 247 6.13 5.46 7.73
C LEU A 247 5.30 6.55 7.09
N LEU A 248 5.08 6.47 5.78
CA LEU A 248 4.35 7.51 5.06
C LEU A 248 2.88 7.39 5.34
#